data_AF-A0A1J3E0S6-F1
#
_entry.id   AF-A0A1J3E0S6-F1
#
_cell.length_a   1.000
_cell.length_b   1.000
_cell.length_c   1.000
_cell.angle_alpha   90.00
_cell.angle_beta   90.00
_cell.angle_gamma   90.00
#
_symmetry.space_group_name_H-M   'P 1'
#
loop_
_entity.id
_entity.type
_entity.pdbx_description
1 polymer ?
#
loop_
_entity_poly.entity_id
_entity_poly.type
_entity_poly.pdbx_seq_one_letter_code
_entity_poly.pdbx_strand_id
1 'polypeptide(L)'
;LVTSLYFTLSNGRTSPKFGKTAGTEFLLEGNKKGTKLIGLHGRAGYAIDAIGAHFETGGSKKMGPVGGEKGVTFDDSGFDGIKKVTVAADEYSVTYIKIEYAKNGKSETREHGTKRGELKEFTVDYPNVNIIAVGGSYDHIFTYDTTLV
;
A
#
# COMPACT_ATOMS: atom_id res chain seq x y z
N LEU A 1 -10.14 9.01 1.52
CA LEU A 1 -8.67 8.82 1.67
C LEU A 1 -8.42 7.51 2.38
N VAL A 2 -7.30 6.85 2.10
CA VAL A 2 -6.83 5.71 2.90
C VAL A 2 -6.43 6.22 4.28
N THR A 3 -7.02 5.66 5.33
CA THR A 3 -6.83 6.07 6.73
C THR A 3 -5.85 5.17 7.46
N SER A 4 -5.80 3.88 7.10
CA SER A 4 -4.81 2.96 7.62
C SER A 4 -4.36 1.90 6.60
N LEU A 5 -3.16 1.34 6.83
CA LEU A 5 -2.61 0.22 6.07
C LEU A 5 -1.93 -0.79 7.00
N TYR A 6 -1.93 -2.06 6.60
CA TYR A 6 -1.11 -3.12 7.16
C TYR A 6 -0.84 -4.21 6.11
N PHE A 7 0.24 -4.97 6.31
CA PHE A 7 0.69 -6.00 5.36
C PHE A 7 0.83 -7.34 6.05
N THR A 8 0.26 -8.39 5.48
CA THR A 8 0.40 -9.76 5.98
C THR A 8 1.44 -10.51 5.16
N LEU A 9 2.35 -11.20 5.84
CA LEU A 9 3.45 -11.96 5.26
C LEU A 9 3.11 -13.44 5.12
N SER A 10 3.79 -14.11 4.18
CA SER A 10 3.63 -15.54 3.89
C SER A 10 4.02 -16.46 5.06
N ASN A 11 4.75 -15.95 6.06
CA ASN A 11 5.10 -16.67 7.28
C ASN A 11 4.13 -16.43 8.44
N GLY A 12 2.96 -15.80 8.18
CA GLY A 12 1.92 -15.55 9.17
C GLY A 12 2.13 -14.29 10.02
N ARG A 13 3.24 -13.55 9.85
CA ARG A 13 3.45 -12.27 10.52
C ARG A 13 2.69 -11.15 9.82
N THR A 14 2.25 -10.16 10.58
CA THR A 14 1.65 -8.92 10.06
C THR A 14 2.49 -7.72 10.47
N SER A 15 2.60 -6.72 9.61
CA SER A 15 3.25 -5.46 9.95
C SER A 15 2.51 -4.75 11.08
N PRO A 16 3.14 -3.78 11.76
CA PRO A 16 2.38 -2.77 12.48
C PRO A 16 1.36 -2.10 11.55
N LYS A 17 0.25 -1.63 12.13
CA LYS A 17 -0.71 -0.82 11.41
C LYS A 17 -0.16 0.60 11.27
N PHE A 18 -0.21 1.12 10.04
CA PHE A 18 0.16 2.49 9.70
C PHE A 18 -1.09 3.36 9.64
N GLY A 19 -1.05 4.56 10.20
CA GLY A 19 -2.23 5.42 10.32
C GLY A 19 -3.24 4.90 11.35
N LYS A 20 -4.44 5.50 11.35
CA LYS A 20 -5.51 5.22 12.31
C LYS A 20 -6.71 4.63 11.59
N THR A 21 -7.23 3.51 12.10
CA THR A 21 -8.43 2.90 11.50
C THR A 21 -9.64 3.81 11.67
N ALA A 22 -10.26 4.15 10.55
CA ALA A 22 -11.47 4.96 10.46
C ALA A 22 -12.18 4.65 9.14
N GLY A 23 -13.51 4.72 9.15
CA GLY A 23 -14.35 4.41 7.99
C GLY A 23 -14.44 2.91 7.68
N THR A 24 -14.38 2.58 6.40
CA THR A 24 -14.59 1.24 5.86
C THR A 24 -13.28 0.46 5.80
N GLU A 25 -13.25 -0.73 6.40
CA GLU A 25 -12.11 -1.64 6.31
C GLU A 25 -12.07 -2.40 4.97
N PHE A 26 -10.87 -2.75 4.54
CA PHE A 26 -10.65 -3.56 3.35
C PHE A 26 -9.51 -4.56 3.53
N LEU A 27 -9.54 -5.62 2.73
CA LEU A 27 -8.48 -6.60 2.61
C LEU A 27 -8.34 -7.02 1.15
N LEU A 28 -7.16 -6.81 0.58
CA LEU A 28 -6.76 -7.28 -0.73
C LEU A 28 -5.81 -8.47 -0.52
N GLU A 29 -6.29 -9.69 -0.77
CA GLU A 29 -5.52 -10.92 -0.60
C GLU A 29 -5.51 -11.75 -1.88
N GLY A 30 -4.40 -12.45 -2.13
CA GLY A 30 -4.37 -13.44 -3.20
C GLY A 30 -4.81 -14.81 -2.70
N ASN A 31 -5.90 -15.31 -3.28
CA ASN A 31 -6.62 -16.51 -2.82
C ASN A 31 -5.92 -17.84 -3.20
N LYS A 32 -4.65 -17.83 -3.60
CA LYS A 32 -3.92 -19.01 -4.08
C LYS A 32 -2.61 -19.22 -3.31
N LYS A 33 -2.26 -20.48 -3.06
CA LYS A 33 -0.96 -20.85 -2.50
C LYS A 33 0.16 -20.38 -3.42
N GLY A 34 1.19 -19.75 -2.86
CA GLY A 34 2.29 -19.16 -3.63
C GLY A 34 2.02 -17.74 -4.14
N THR A 35 0.90 -17.11 -3.75
CA THR A 35 0.67 -15.68 -3.99
C THR A 35 1.81 -14.84 -3.43
N LYS A 36 2.26 -13.85 -4.21
CA LYS A 36 3.13 -12.77 -3.73
C LYS A 36 2.66 -11.42 -4.27
N LEU A 37 2.72 -10.37 -3.46
CA LEU A 37 2.50 -8.99 -3.87
C LEU A 37 3.72 -8.50 -4.65
N ILE A 38 3.50 -8.05 -5.89
CA ILE A 38 4.53 -7.63 -6.83
C ILE A 38 4.41 -6.16 -7.24
N GLY A 39 3.47 -5.44 -6.66
CA GLY A 39 3.18 -4.09 -7.09
C GLY A 39 1.98 -3.50 -6.40
N LEU A 40 1.90 -2.18 -6.44
CA LEU A 40 0.75 -1.41 -5.97
C LEU A 40 0.27 -0.51 -7.09
N HIS A 41 -1.01 -0.24 -7.13
CA HIS A 41 -1.59 0.81 -7.97
C HIS A 41 -2.60 1.59 -7.16
N GLY A 42 -3.00 2.76 -7.62
CA GLY A 42 -3.91 3.56 -6.83
C GLY A 42 -4.00 4.98 -7.32
N ARG A 43 -4.36 5.86 -6.39
CA ARG A 43 -4.49 7.30 -6.61
C ARG A 43 -3.84 8.03 -5.45
N ALA A 44 -3.07 9.07 -5.75
CA ALA A 44 -2.39 9.86 -4.74
C ALA A 44 -2.26 11.33 -5.15
N GLY A 45 -2.16 12.19 -4.14
CA GLY A 45 -1.84 13.61 -4.28
C GLY A 45 -1.20 14.10 -2.98
N TYR A 46 -1.93 14.93 -2.23
CA TYR A 46 -1.53 15.31 -0.87
C TYR A 46 -1.58 14.17 0.14
N ALA A 47 -2.34 13.12 -0.16
CA ALA A 47 -2.43 11.89 0.61
C ALA A 47 -2.64 10.70 -0.33
N ILE A 48 -2.74 9.49 0.23
CA ILE A 48 -3.15 8.30 -0.53
C ILE A 48 -4.67 8.27 -0.61
N ASP A 49 -5.21 8.51 -1.81
CA ASP A 49 -6.65 8.53 -2.05
C ASP A 49 -7.22 7.13 -2.10
N ALA A 50 -6.59 6.26 -2.88
CA ALA A 50 -6.99 4.87 -3.07
C ALA A 50 -5.79 3.96 -3.29
N ILE A 51 -5.92 2.69 -2.91
CA ILE A 51 -4.86 1.69 -3.01
C ILE A 51 -5.40 0.37 -3.57
N GLY A 52 -4.59 -0.25 -4.41
CA GLY A 52 -4.81 -1.52 -5.05
C GLY A 52 -3.51 -2.32 -5.09
N ALA A 53 -3.63 -3.60 -5.42
CA ALA A 53 -2.55 -4.56 -5.34
C ALA A 53 -2.40 -5.35 -6.64
N HIS A 54 -1.16 -5.56 -7.05
CA HIS A 54 -0.78 -6.53 -8.08
C HIS A 54 -0.20 -7.77 -7.42
N PHE A 55 -0.84 -8.92 -7.62
CA PHE A 55 -0.39 -10.21 -7.12
C PHE A 55 0.11 -11.10 -8.26
N GLU A 56 1.17 -11.86 -8.01
CA GLU A 56 1.56 -12.99 -8.85
C GLU A 56 1.00 -14.28 -8.24
N THR A 57 0.18 -15.01 -9.01
CA THR A 57 -0.46 -16.27 -8.58
C THR A 57 -0.37 -17.36 -9.68
N GLY A 58 0.79 -17.50 -10.33
CA GLY A 58 0.95 -18.25 -11.60
C GLY A 58 0.52 -17.46 -12.84
N GLY A 59 0.38 -16.14 -12.67
CA GLY A 59 -0.08 -15.12 -13.61
C GLY A 59 -0.32 -13.83 -12.80
N SER A 60 -0.41 -12.66 -13.46
CA SER A 60 -0.67 -11.40 -12.75
C SER A 60 -2.17 -11.22 -12.48
N LYS A 61 -2.51 -10.88 -11.22
CA LYS A 61 -3.88 -10.53 -10.79
C LYS A 61 -3.87 -9.14 -10.17
N LYS A 62 -4.65 -8.23 -10.74
CA LYS A 62 -4.86 -6.87 -10.23
C LYS A 62 -6.12 -6.82 -9.35
N MET A 63 -6.05 -6.24 -8.16
CA MET A 63 -7.18 -6.10 -7.22
C MET A 63 -7.32 -4.67 -6.72
N GLY A 64 -8.55 -4.16 -6.64
CA GLY A 64 -8.81 -2.74 -6.33
C GLY A 64 -8.54 -1.81 -7.53
N PRO A 65 -8.37 -0.50 -7.31
CA PRO A 65 -8.11 0.12 -6.02
C PRO A 65 -9.39 0.33 -5.19
N VAL A 66 -9.22 0.44 -3.88
CA VAL A 66 -10.26 0.80 -2.90
C VAL A 66 -9.89 2.13 -2.24
N GLY A 67 -10.87 3.00 -2.00
CA GLY A 67 -10.66 4.34 -1.47
C GLY A 67 -11.40 5.42 -2.25
N GLY A 68 -10.83 6.62 -2.29
CA GLY A 68 -11.40 7.79 -2.96
C GLY A 68 -11.08 7.89 -4.45
N GLU A 69 -11.86 8.70 -5.16
CA GLU A 69 -11.76 8.90 -6.62
C GLU A 69 -10.91 10.12 -7.03
N LYS A 70 -10.47 10.93 -6.05
CA LYS A 70 -9.57 12.08 -6.25
C LYS A 70 -8.13 11.60 -6.51
N GLY A 71 -7.18 12.53 -6.58
CA GLY A 71 -5.76 12.23 -6.78
C GLY A 71 -5.39 11.77 -8.19
N VAL A 72 -4.08 11.72 -8.46
CA VAL A 72 -3.48 11.26 -9.72
C VAL A 72 -3.24 9.75 -9.63
N THR A 73 -3.55 9.03 -10.71
CA THR A 73 -3.35 7.58 -10.77
C THR A 73 -1.87 7.22 -10.81
N PHE A 74 -1.50 6.15 -10.09
CA PHE A 74 -0.18 5.51 -10.21
C PHE A 74 -0.32 4.00 -10.41
N ASP A 75 0.66 3.38 -11.06
CA ASP A 75 0.73 1.93 -11.29
C ASP A 75 2.18 1.44 -11.22
N ASP A 76 2.53 0.79 -10.11
CA ASP A 76 3.82 0.13 -9.88
C ASP A 76 3.72 -1.34 -10.29
N SER A 77 3.76 -1.61 -11.61
CA SER A 77 3.75 -2.97 -12.15
C SER A 77 5.12 -3.41 -12.67
N GLY A 78 5.31 -4.73 -12.80
CA GLY A 78 6.52 -5.32 -13.37
C GLY A 78 7.71 -5.44 -12.41
N PHE A 79 7.44 -5.64 -11.12
CA PHE A 79 8.44 -5.99 -10.11
C PHE A 79 8.33 -7.46 -9.70
N ASP A 80 9.36 -7.98 -9.03
CA ASP A 80 9.43 -9.38 -8.61
C ASP A 80 8.89 -9.59 -7.19
N GLY A 81 8.88 -8.53 -6.38
CA GLY A 81 8.44 -8.56 -4.99
C GLY A 81 8.81 -7.28 -4.25
N ILE A 82 8.54 -7.25 -2.95
CA ILE A 82 8.74 -6.08 -2.09
C ILE A 82 9.74 -6.42 -0.99
N LYS A 83 10.72 -5.54 -0.78
CA LYS A 83 11.77 -5.65 0.25
C LYS A 83 11.49 -4.77 1.45
N LYS A 84 10.96 -3.57 1.23
CA LYS A 84 10.66 -2.60 2.29
C LYS A 84 9.47 -1.75 1.93
N VAL A 85 8.65 -1.45 2.94
CA VAL A 85 7.57 -0.48 2.89
C VAL A 85 7.82 0.61 3.92
N THR A 86 7.79 1.86 3.50
CA THR A 86 7.84 3.05 4.36
C THR A 86 6.53 3.81 4.18
N VAL A 87 5.82 4.05 5.27
CA VAL A 87 4.52 4.75 5.25
C VAL A 87 4.60 5.96 6.16
N ALA A 88 4.12 7.12 5.69
CA ALA A 88 3.84 8.25 6.56
C ALA A 88 2.33 8.42 6.74
N ALA A 89 1.91 8.72 7.95
CA ALA A 89 0.52 9.02 8.27
C ALA A 89 0.41 10.17 9.26
N ASP A 90 -0.61 11.00 9.10
CA ASP A 90 -0.99 12.00 10.09
C ASP A 90 -2.21 11.53 10.90
N GLU A 91 -2.85 12.45 11.63
CA GLU A 91 -4.01 12.16 12.47
C GLU A 91 -5.20 11.56 11.68
N TYR A 92 -5.27 11.84 10.38
CA TYR A 92 -6.44 11.58 9.56
C TYR A 92 -6.19 10.51 8.50
N SER A 93 -5.00 10.47 7.90
CA SER A 93 -4.78 9.69 6.69
C SER A 93 -3.37 9.15 6.54
N VAL A 94 -3.24 8.12 5.70
CA VAL A 94 -1.97 7.76 5.11
C VAL A 94 -1.63 8.79 4.05
N THR A 95 -0.55 9.54 4.30
CA THR A 95 -0.15 10.68 3.47
C THR A 95 0.86 10.30 2.40
N TYR A 96 1.67 9.26 2.66
CA TYR A 96 2.79 8.86 1.82
C TYR A 96 3.07 7.37 1.92
N ILE A 97 3.46 6.79 0.79
CA ILE A 97 4.01 5.45 0.73
C ILE A 97 5.24 5.44 -0.16
N LYS A 98 6.29 4.75 0.31
CA LYS A 98 7.50 4.44 -0.44
C LYS A 98 7.75 2.95 -0.37
N ILE A 99 7.99 2.36 -1.53
CA ILE A 99 8.24 0.93 -1.65
C ILE A 99 9.61 0.71 -2.27
N GLU A 100 10.39 -0.15 -1.64
CA GLU A 100 11.57 -0.74 -2.24
C GLU A 100 11.18 -2.09 -2.83
N TYR A 101 11.14 -2.15 -4.16
CA TYR A 101 10.81 -3.34 -4.93
C TYR A 101 12.08 -4.10 -5.35
N ALA A 102 11.98 -5.43 -5.41
CA ALA A 102 12.93 -6.28 -6.10
C ALA A 102 12.64 -6.28 -7.61
N LYS A 103 13.66 -6.13 -8.45
CA LYS A 103 13.54 -6.27 -9.91
C LYS A 103 14.84 -6.77 -10.54
N ASN A 104 14.80 -7.93 -11.19
CA ASN A 104 15.96 -8.54 -11.86
C ASN A 104 17.21 -8.59 -10.96
N GLY A 105 17.02 -8.99 -9.69
CA GLY A 105 18.08 -9.06 -8.68
C GLY A 105 18.54 -7.70 -8.10
N LYS A 106 18.00 -6.57 -8.57
CA LYS A 106 18.28 -5.23 -8.05
C LYS A 106 17.14 -4.71 -7.16
N SER A 107 17.34 -3.54 -6.57
CA SER A 107 16.30 -2.77 -5.88
C SER A 107 15.91 -1.55 -6.69
N GLU A 108 14.61 -1.31 -6.84
CA GLU A 108 14.05 -0.07 -7.39
C GLU A 108 13.08 0.54 -6.39
N THR A 109 13.03 1.87 -6.33
CA THR A 109 12.14 2.59 -5.42
C THR A 109 11.02 3.29 -6.20
N ARG A 110 9.81 3.27 -5.64
CA ARG A 110 8.70 4.14 -6.04
C ARG A 110 8.09 4.79 -4.81
N GLU A 111 7.56 5.99 -4.99
CA GLU A 111 6.93 6.75 -3.92
C GLU A 111 5.71 7.51 -4.42
N HIS A 112 4.68 7.60 -3.56
CA HIS A 112 3.40 8.22 -3.88
C HIS A 112 2.89 9.00 -2.66
N GLY A 113 2.16 10.08 -2.92
CA GLY A 113 1.65 10.96 -1.88
C GLY A 113 2.67 12.01 -1.42
N THR A 114 2.41 12.64 -0.27
CA THR A 114 3.25 13.69 0.32
C THR A 114 3.80 13.25 1.67
N LYS A 115 5.12 13.22 1.84
CA LYS A 115 5.79 12.77 3.07
C LYS A 115 5.50 13.69 4.26
N ARG A 116 4.40 13.45 4.97
CA ARG A 116 3.91 14.23 6.11
C ARG A 116 3.44 13.33 7.26
N GLY A 117 3.67 13.75 8.50
CA GLY A 117 3.24 13.00 9.68
C GLY A 117 4.26 11.96 10.15
N GLU A 118 3.81 11.02 10.97
CA GLU A 118 4.66 9.98 11.56
C GLU A 118 5.10 8.98 10.47
N LEU A 119 6.41 8.81 10.32
CA LEU A 119 7.01 7.88 9.37
C LEU A 119 7.38 6.57 10.06
N LYS A 120 6.90 5.44 9.52
CA LYS A 120 7.26 4.10 9.99
C LYS A 120 7.71 3.22 8.82
N GLU A 121 8.54 2.23 9.12
CA GLU A 121 9.05 1.28 8.14
C GLU A 121 8.71 -0.16 8.52
N PHE A 122 8.61 -1.00 7.50
CA PHE A 122 8.45 -2.43 7.62
C PHE A 122 9.27 -3.13 6.55
N THR A 123 10.23 -3.95 7.00
CA THR A 123 11.12 -4.71 6.12
C THR A 123 10.56 -6.13 5.94
N VAL A 124 10.71 -6.63 4.72
CA VAL A 124 10.33 -7.98 4.31
C VAL A 124 11.61 -8.76 4.01
N ASP A 125 11.71 -9.98 4.55
CA ASP A 125 12.83 -10.89 4.27
C ASP A 125 12.68 -11.54 2.88
N TYR A 126 12.71 -10.73 1.84
CA TYR A 126 12.59 -11.18 0.45
C TYR A 126 13.93 -11.79 -0.04
N PRO A 127 13.94 -12.94 -0.74
CA PRO A 127 12.79 -13.66 -1.30
C PRO A 127 12.20 -14.76 -0.41
N ASN A 128 12.72 -14.98 0.81
CA ASN A 128 12.27 -16.05 1.70
C ASN A 128 10.82 -15.86 2.17
N VAL A 129 10.43 -14.61 2.40
CA VAL A 129 9.12 -14.18 2.86
C VAL A 129 8.56 -13.15 1.89
N ASN A 130 7.26 -13.25 1.59
CA ASN A 130 6.56 -12.35 0.68
C ASN A 130 5.37 -11.72 1.38
N ILE A 131 4.95 -10.53 0.93
CA ILE A 131 3.64 -9.98 1.29
C ILE A 131 2.57 -10.73 0.50
N ILE A 132 1.51 -11.17 1.17
CA ILE A 132 0.40 -11.94 0.58
C ILE A 132 -0.94 -11.22 0.67
N ALA A 133 -1.04 -10.20 1.51
CA ALA A 133 -2.22 -9.35 1.59
C ALA A 133 -1.88 -7.91 1.99
N VAL A 134 -2.67 -6.97 1.48
CA VAL A 134 -2.69 -5.56 1.87
C VAL A 134 -4.05 -5.28 2.47
N GLY A 135 -4.09 -4.93 3.75
CA GLY A 135 -5.31 -4.55 4.42
C GLY A 135 -5.25 -3.11 4.94
N GLY A 136 -6.39 -2.57 5.31
CA GLY A 136 -6.46 -1.20 5.80
C GLY A 136 -7.87 -0.71 5.97
N SER A 137 -8.01 0.62 6.00
CA SER A 137 -9.30 1.30 6.01
C SER A 137 -9.24 2.58 5.17
N TYR A 138 -10.40 3.03 4.71
CA TYR A 138 -10.56 4.33 4.05
C TYR A 138 -11.83 5.03 4.53
N ASP A 139 -11.79 6.36 4.55
CA ASP A 139 -12.92 7.17 5.00
C ASP A 139 -13.02 8.48 4.20
N HIS A 140 -14.17 9.13 4.32
CA HIS A 140 -14.38 10.50 3.88
C HIS A 140 -13.88 11.47 4.96
N ILE A 141 -12.89 12.31 4.61
CA ILE A 141 -12.24 13.21 5.58
C ILE A 141 -12.63 14.65 5.26
N PHE A 142 -13.67 15.14 5.94
CA PHE A 142 -14.23 16.48 5.73
C PHE A 142 -13.21 17.62 5.91
N THR A 143 -12.22 17.45 6.79
CA THR A 143 -11.15 18.44 7.01
C THR A 143 -10.38 18.74 5.72
N TYR A 144 -10.24 17.77 4.81
CA TYR A 144 -9.53 17.98 3.54
C TYR A 144 -10.40 18.44 2.38
N ASP A 145 -11.73 18.50 2.55
CA ASP A 145 -12.62 19.12 1.56
C ASP A 145 -12.55 20.65 1.59
N THR A 146 -12.15 21.23 2.72
CA THR A 146 -12.15 22.69 2.93
C THR A 146 -10.76 23.34 2.81
N THR A 147 -9.68 22.55 2.81
CA THR A 147 -8.29 23.07 2.87
C THR A 147 -7.41 22.77 1.65
N LEU A 148 -7.84 21.93 0.71
CA LEU A 148 -7.05 21.58 -0.48
C LEU A 148 -7.74 22.14 -1.73
N VAL A 149 -7.27 23.32 -2.18
CA VAL A 149 -7.57 23.92 -3.48
C VAL A 149 -6.42 23.62 -4.44
#